data_AF-A0A7W1KR04-F1
#
_entry.id   AF-A0A7W1KR04-F1
#
_cell.length_a   1.000
_cell.length_b   1.000
_cell.length_c   1.000
_cell.angle_alpha   90.00
_cell.angle_beta   90.00
_cell.angle_gamma   90.00
#
_symmetry.space_group_name_H-M   'P 1'
#
loop_
_entity.id
_entity.type
_entity.pdbx_description
1 polymer ?
#
loop_
_entity_poly.entity_id
_entity_poly.type
_entity_poly.pdbx_seq_one_letter_code
_entity_poly.pdbx_strand_id
1 'polypeptide(L)'
;MEWIQPDLVRAFQAEETDAYRICTFRDGWVERYGSDVLVSYQTAIAQERLTTELRLWSLSVGFNFTRVFARFLPKQNSGREAPRLITGDSSAPLQAMALERGLRYGIDFGAGYSTGLFVDQRHNR
;
A
#
# COMPACT_ATOMS: atom_id res chain seq x y z
N MET A 1 -6.32 12.34 -8.75
CA MET A 1 -6.18 11.13 -7.91
C MET A 1 -7.56 10.66 -7.60
N GLU A 2 -7.74 9.36 -7.59
CA GLU A 2 -8.98 8.73 -7.22
C GLU A 2 -8.75 7.99 -5.90
N TRP A 3 -9.37 8.48 -4.84
CA TRP A 3 -9.30 7.88 -3.51
C TRP A 3 -10.45 6.89 -3.33
N ILE A 4 -10.18 5.83 -2.57
CA ILE A 4 -11.19 4.88 -2.14
C ILE A 4 -12.33 5.61 -1.39
N GLN A 5 -13.56 5.21 -1.66
CA GLN A 5 -14.73 5.77 -0.97
C GLN A 5 -14.76 5.31 0.49
N PRO A 6 -15.07 6.20 1.45
CA PRO A 6 -15.13 5.83 2.88
C PRO A 6 -16.08 4.67 3.20
N ASP A 7 -17.19 4.54 2.46
CA ASP A 7 -18.11 3.40 2.61
C ASP A 7 -17.47 2.07 2.25
N LEU A 8 -16.62 2.05 1.22
CA LEU A 8 -15.90 0.83 0.84
C LEU A 8 -14.83 0.46 1.87
N VAL A 9 -14.18 1.46 2.50
CA VAL A 9 -13.26 1.23 3.62
C VAL A 9 -14.01 0.58 4.80
N ARG A 10 -15.19 1.08 5.15
CA ARG A 10 -16.03 0.49 6.19
C ARG A 10 -16.48 -0.94 5.86
N ALA A 11 -16.86 -1.19 4.61
CA ALA A 11 -17.22 -2.53 4.15
C ALA A 11 -16.04 -3.50 4.28
N PHE A 12 -14.83 -3.11 3.87
CA PHE A 12 -13.64 -3.94 4.06
C PHE A 12 -13.33 -4.19 5.54
N GLN A 13 -13.48 -3.20 6.41
CA GLN A 13 -13.30 -3.40 7.85
C GLN A 13 -14.31 -4.42 8.41
N ALA A 14 -15.58 -4.35 8.00
CA ALA A 14 -16.62 -5.29 8.41
C ALA A 14 -16.35 -6.72 7.90
N GLU A 15 -15.71 -6.85 6.74
CA GLU A 15 -15.25 -8.13 6.17
C GLU A 15 -13.86 -8.55 6.66
N GLU A 16 -13.32 -7.94 7.72
CA GLU A 16 -11.96 -8.23 8.22
C GLU A 16 -10.92 -8.19 7.10
N THR A 17 -10.92 -7.11 6.33
CA THR A 17 -10.02 -6.88 5.20
C THR A 17 -9.28 -5.56 5.38
N ASP A 18 -7.96 -5.65 5.49
CA ASP A 18 -7.05 -4.49 5.59
C ASP A 18 -5.98 -4.45 4.48
N ALA A 19 -6.08 -5.35 3.49
CA ALA A 19 -5.24 -5.38 2.30
C ALA A 19 -5.99 -4.88 1.04
N TYR A 20 -5.93 -3.60 0.67
CA TYR A 20 -6.67 -3.05 -0.49
C TYR A 20 -6.00 -1.82 -1.13
N ARG A 21 -6.41 -1.48 -2.36
CA ARG A 21 -6.02 -0.22 -2.99
C ARG A 21 -6.76 0.96 -2.35
N ILE A 22 -5.99 1.96 -1.91
CA ILE A 22 -6.50 3.19 -1.28
C ILE A 22 -6.59 4.33 -2.30
N CYS A 23 -5.67 4.37 -3.27
CA CYS A 23 -5.61 5.45 -4.25
C CYS A 23 -5.09 4.98 -5.59
N THR A 24 -5.66 5.49 -6.67
CA THR A 24 -5.14 5.37 -8.03
C THR A 24 -4.79 6.75 -8.57
N PHE A 25 -3.62 6.85 -9.21
CA PHE A 25 -3.12 8.04 -9.87
C PHE A 25 -2.48 7.67 -11.21
N ARG A 26 -2.35 8.63 -12.12
CA ARG A 26 -1.85 8.40 -13.49
C ARG A 26 -0.52 7.62 -13.51
N ASP A 27 0.39 8.00 -12.62
CA ASP A 27 1.77 7.49 -12.59
C ASP A 27 2.06 6.67 -11.31
N GLY A 28 1.03 6.15 -10.65
CA GLY A 28 1.21 5.34 -9.45
C GLY A 28 -0.08 5.06 -8.66
N TRP A 29 0.05 4.32 -7.58
CA TRP A 29 -1.08 3.96 -6.70
C TRP A 29 -0.60 3.73 -5.27
N VAL A 30 -1.56 3.67 -4.35
CA VAL A 30 -1.31 3.39 -2.93
C VAL A 30 -2.13 2.18 -2.50
N GLU A 31 -1.50 1.24 -1.83
CA GLU A 31 -2.11 0.03 -1.26
C GLU A 31 -1.93 0.00 0.26
N ARG A 32 -2.94 -0.49 0.97
CA ARG A 32 -2.90 -0.84 2.39
C ARG A 32 -2.48 -2.31 2.53
N TYR A 33 -1.67 -2.61 3.53
CA TYR A 33 -1.40 -3.96 4.02
C TYR A 33 -1.31 -3.91 5.55
N GLY A 34 -2.34 -4.37 6.27
CA GLY A 34 -2.34 -4.27 7.73
C GLY A 34 -2.34 -2.81 8.20
N SER A 35 -1.34 -2.42 8.97
CA SER A 35 -1.10 -1.03 9.38
C SER A 35 -0.16 -0.26 8.46
N ASP A 36 0.43 -0.91 7.45
CA ASP A 36 1.40 -0.31 6.56
C ASP A 36 0.79 0.03 5.20
N VAL A 37 1.46 0.93 4.47
CA VAL A 37 1.04 1.34 3.13
C VAL A 37 2.20 1.27 2.14
N LEU A 38 1.90 0.89 0.91
CA LEU A 38 2.85 0.83 -0.20
C LEU A 38 2.47 1.82 -1.30
N VAL A 39 3.38 2.77 -1.57
CA VAL A 39 3.30 3.69 -2.71
C VAL A 39 4.07 3.09 -3.88
N SER A 40 3.36 2.73 -4.95
CA SER A 40 3.98 2.31 -6.22
C SER A 40 3.99 3.49 -7.19
N TYR A 41 5.14 3.86 -7.76
CA TYR A 41 5.28 5.09 -8.56
C TYR A 41 6.17 4.92 -9.80
N GLN A 42 5.89 5.67 -10.87
CA GLN A 42 6.69 5.68 -12.11
C GLN A 42 7.64 6.89 -12.20
N THR A 43 7.44 7.93 -11.38
CA THR A 43 8.29 9.14 -11.39
C THR A 43 8.49 9.67 -9.98
N ALA A 44 9.58 10.38 -9.73
CA ALA A 44 9.83 11.03 -8.43
C ALA A 44 8.72 12.02 -8.06
N ILE A 45 8.20 12.76 -9.04
CA ILE A 45 7.05 13.67 -8.86
C ILE A 45 5.82 12.88 -8.39
N ALA A 46 5.55 11.70 -8.97
CA ALA A 46 4.43 10.87 -8.54
C ALA A 46 4.63 10.33 -7.12
N GLN A 47 5.85 9.91 -6.75
CA GLN A 47 6.17 9.46 -5.39
C GLN A 47 5.88 10.56 -4.36
N GLU A 48 6.40 11.76 -4.59
CA GLU A 48 6.23 12.91 -3.69
C GLU A 48 4.75 13.26 -3.56
N ARG A 49 4.04 13.41 -4.68
CA ARG A 49 2.61 13.76 -4.68
C ARG A 49 1.77 12.70 -3.97
N LEU A 50 1.95 11.43 -4.29
CA LEU A 50 1.19 10.35 -3.64
C LEU A 50 1.44 10.30 -2.14
N THR A 51 2.68 10.50 -1.69
CA THR A 51 3.04 10.46 -0.26
C THR A 51 2.45 11.65 0.51
N THR A 52 2.56 12.86 -0.04
CA THR A 52 1.98 14.07 0.56
C THR A 52 0.47 13.98 0.64
N GLU A 53 -0.17 13.61 -0.47
CA GLU A 53 -1.62 13.54 -0.56
C GLU A 53 -2.20 12.39 0.25
N LEU A 54 -1.48 11.27 0.40
CA LEU A 54 -1.84 10.20 1.33
C LEU A 54 -1.93 10.70 2.77
N ARG A 55 -1.00 11.55 3.21
CA ARG A 55 -1.05 12.13 4.55
C ARG A 55 -2.22 13.10 4.73
N LEU A 56 -2.50 13.93 3.73
CA LEU A 56 -3.64 14.86 3.77
C LEU A 56 -4.98 14.13 3.76
N TRP A 57 -5.12 13.14 2.87
CA TRP A 57 -6.31 12.30 2.80
C TRP A 57 -6.50 11.51 4.08
N SER A 58 -5.45 10.93 4.66
CA SER A 58 -5.58 10.12 5.87
C SER A 58 -6.07 10.95 7.05
N LEU A 59 -5.62 12.21 7.17
CA LEU A 59 -6.11 13.14 8.18
C LEU A 59 -7.58 13.53 7.95
N SER A 60 -7.99 13.75 6.69
CA SER A 60 -9.36 14.20 6.39
C SER A 60 -10.42 13.13 6.62
N VAL A 61 -10.08 11.84 6.48
CA VAL A 61 -11.00 10.72 6.69
C VAL A 61 -10.75 9.93 7.97
N GLY A 62 -9.79 10.36 8.80
CA GLY A 62 -9.42 9.67 10.05
C GLY A 62 -8.80 8.28 9.85
N PHE A 63 -8.11 8.06 8.73
CA PHE A 63 -7.46 6.79 8.41
C PHE A 63 -6.06 6.72 9.01
N ASN A 64 -5.74 5.61 9.69
CA ASN A 64 -4.47 5.43 10.38
C ASN A 64 -3.57 4.40 9.68
N PHE A 65 -2.28 4.72 9.58
CA PHE A 65 -1.21 3.82 9.15
C PHE A 65 0.09 4.15 9.92
N THR A 66 0.99 3.17 10.04
CA THR A 66 2.22 3.26 10.83
C THR A 66 3.46 3.55 9.99
N ARG A 67 3.55 2.93 8.81
CA ARG A 67 4.72 3.03 7.94
C ARG A 67 4.31 3.18 6.49
N VAL A 68 5.10 3.97 5.75
CA VAL A 68 4.97 4.15 4.31
C VAL A 68 6.20 3.55 3.65
N PHE A 69 5.99 2.55 2.82
CA PHE A 69 6.98 2.03 1.89
C PHE A 69 6.73 2.59 0.50
N ALA A 70 7.77 2.67 -0.32
CA ALA A 70 7.62 3.04 -1.72
C ALA A 70 8.45 2.14 -2.63
N ARG A 71 7.92 1.82 -3.81
CA ARG A 71 8.65 1.11 -4.87
C ARG A 71 8.50 1.83 -6.21
N PHE A 72 9.61 1.91 -6.93
CA PHE A 72 9.62 2.37 -8.31
C PHE A 72 9.03 1.29 -9.23
N LEU A 73 8.31 1.72 -10.26
CA LEU A 73 7.70 0.88 -11.29
C LEU A 73 8.53 0.97 -12.58
N PRO A 74 9.57 0.14 -12.73
CA PRO A 74 10.43 0.18 -13.90
C PRO A 74 9.72 -0.38 -15.13
N LYS A 75 10.10 0.11 -16.32
CA LYS A 75 9.65 -0.46 -17.60
C LYS A 75 10.24 -1.85 -17.88
N GLN A 76 11.38 -2.18 -17.26
CA GLN A 76 12.10 -3.43 -17.44
C GLN A 76 12.27 -4.15 -16.10
N ASN A 77 12.25 -5.48 -16.14
CA ASN A 77 12.37 -6.30 -14.92
C ASN A 77 13.71 -6.11 -14.19
N SER A 78 14.79 -5.77 -14.90
CA SER A 78 16.11 -5.51 -14.32
C SER A 78 16.14 -4.31 -13.37
N GLY A 79 15.21 -3.36 -13.50
CA GLY A 79 15.10 -2.21 -12.60
C GLY A 79 14.20 -2.45 -11.39
N ARG A 80 13.75 -3.69 -11.16
CA ARG A 80 12.84 -4.02 -10.06
C ARG A 80 13.61 -4.12 -8.75
N GLU A 81 13.26 -3.27 -7.82
CA GLU A 81 13.84 -3.24 -6.48
C GLU A 81 12.77 -3.51 -5.42
N ALA A 82 13.21 -3.95 -4.24
CA ALA A 82 12.32 -4.09 -3.10
C ALA A 82 11.77 -2.73 -2.66
N PRO A 83 10.54 -2.68 -2.12
CA PRO A 83 10.03 -1.49 -1.46
C PRO A 83 10.99 -0.95 -0.39
N ARG A 84 11.13 0.38 -0.34
CA ARG A 84 11.97 1.08 0.64
C ARG A 84 11.10 1.83 1.62
N LEU A 85 11.45 1.79 2.90
CA LEU A 85 10.78 2.59 3.93
C LEU A 85 11.04 4.08 3.68
N ILE A 86 9.97 4.88 3.61
CA ILE A 86 10.02 6.33 3.44
C ILE A 86 9.66 7.05 4.74
N THR A 87 8.73 6.49 5.53
CA THR A 87 8.28 7.07 6.80
C THR A 87 7.86 5.98 7.77
N GLY A 88 8.16 6.18 9.06
CA GLY A 88 7.83 5.24 10.13
C GLY A 88 9.08 4.70 10.82
N ASP A 89 8.90 3.72 11.70
CA ASP A 89 9.99 3.10 12.45
C ASP A 89 10.83 2.16 11.56
N SER A 90 12.12 2.51 11.39
CA SER A 90 13.08 1.72 10.63
C SER A 90 13.68 0.54 11.40
N SER A 91 13.45 0.46 12.71
CA SER A 91 13.89 -0.67 13.55
C SER A 91 12.90 -1.84 13.54
N ALA A 92 11.65 -1.58 13.13
CA ALA A 92 10.63 -2.61 13.00
C ALA A 92 10.93 -3.59 11.84
N PRO A 93 10.56 -4.89 11.95
CA PRO A 93 10.75 -5.87 10.88
C PRO A 93 10.11 -5.45 9.56
N LEU A 94 10.73 -5.78 8.43
CA LEU A 94 10.18 -5.52 7.09
C LEU A 94 8.98 -6.43 6.75
N GLN A 95 8.74 -7.44 7.58
CA GLN A 95 7.55 -8.27 7.51
C GLN A 95 6.37 -7.61 8.22
N ALA A 96 5.18 -7.82 7.66
CA ALA A 96 3.91 -7.40 8.22
C ALA A 96 2.88 -8.53 8.01
N MET A 97 1.71 -8.34 8.62
CA MET A 97 0.55 -9.20 8.41
C MET A 97 -0.60 -8.34 7.92
N ALA A 98 -1.33 -8.86 6.95
CA ALA A 98 -2.55 -8.25 6.44
C ALA A 98 -3.68 -9.27 6.40
N LEU A 99 -4.91 -8.77 6.49
CA LEU A 99 -6.14 -9.53 6.43
C LEU A 99 -6.86 -9.32 5.10
N GLU A 100 -7.41 -10.41 4.58
CA GLU A 100 -8.40 -10.39 3.51
C GLU A 100 -9.49 -11.42 3.82
N ARG A 101 -10.72 -10.96 4.03
CA ARG A 101 -11.87 -11.81 4.41
C ARG A 101 -11.58 -12.71 5.63
N GLY A 102 -10.89 -12.16 6.64
CA GLY A 102 -10.48 -12.88 7.84
C GLY A 102 -9.26 -13.80 7.70
N LEU A 103 -8.75 -14.01 6.48
CA LEU A 103 -7.52 -14.79 6.24
C LEU A 103 -6.28 -13.93 6.45
N ARG A 104 -5.28 -14.49 7.13
CA ARG A 104 -3.99 -13.82 7.40
C ARG A 104 -2.99 -14.10 6.28
N TYR A 105 -2.45 -13.03 5.71
CA TYR A 105 -1.38 -13.07 4.72
C TYR A 105 -0.11 -12.45 5.29
N GLY A 106 1.01 -13.15 5.11
CA GLY A 106 2.34 -12.61 5.36
C GLY A 106 2.72 -11.64 4.24
N ILE A 107 3.15 -10.46 4.63
CA ILE A 107 3.62 -9.40 3.73
C ILE A 107 5.10 -9.19 4.03
N ASP A 108 5.94 -9.16 3.00
CA ASP A 108 7.39 -8.93 3.18
C ASP A 108 7.86 -7.82 2.23
N PHE A 109 8.17 -6.65 2.80
CA PHE A 109 8.69 -5.51 2.05
C PHE A 109 10.17 -5.66 1.66
N GLY A 110 10.88 -6.67 2.19
CA GLY A 110 12.28 -6.97 1.92
C GLY A 110 12.53 -8.19 1.02
N ALA A 111 11.53 -9.05 0.79
CA ALA A 111 11.67 -10.28 0.00
C ALA A 111 11.94 -10.05 -1.50
N GLY A 112 11.76 -8.83 -1.99
CA GLY A 112 11.97 -8.45 -3.39
C GLY A 112 10.94 -7.44 -3.86
N TYR A 113 10.72 -7.36 -5.17
CA TYR A 113 9.82 -6.38 -5.79
C TYR A 113 8.34 -6.53 -5.40
N SER A 114 7.91 -7.77 -5.20
CA SER A 114 6.54 -8.11 -4.79
C SER A 114 6.52 -8.36 -3.29
N THR A 115 5.45 -7.92 -2.63
CA THR A 115 5.28 -8.01 -1.17
C THR A 115 4.57 -9.28 -0.71
N GLY A 116 4.18 -10.17 -1.62
CA GLY A 116 3.56 -11.47 -1.33
C GLY A 116 2.05 -11.55 -1.56
N LEU A 117 1.34 -10.42 -1.62
CA LEU A 117 -0.11 -10.37 -1.87
C LEU A 117 -0.44 -9.35 -2.98
N PHE A 118 -1.24 -9.80 -3.95
CA PHE A 118 -1.78 -8.95 -5.02
C PHE A 118 -3.26 -8.66 -4.74
N VAL A 119 -3.56 -7.43 -4.32
CA VAL A 119 -4.92 -7.03 -3.89
C VAL A 119 -5.93 -6.99 -5.03
N ASP A 120 -5.48 -6.83 -6.27
CA ASP A 120 -6.31 -6.86 -7.49
C ASP A 120 -6.81 -8.27 -7.83
N GLN A 121 -6.14 -9.32 -7.34
CA GLN A 121 -6.53 -10.71 -7.50
C GLN A 121 -7.55 -11.19 -6.46
N ARG A 122 -8.07 -10.30 -5.59
CA ARG A 122 -9.02 -10.69 -4.53
C ARG A 122 -10.25 -11.42 -5.06
N HIS A 123 -10.84 -10.95 -6.15
CA HIS A 123 -12.06 -11.57 -6.68
C HIS A 123 -11.83 -12.98 -7.25
N ASN A 124 -10.58 -13.33 -7.56
CA ASN A 124 -10.20 -14.65 -8.06
C ASN A 124 -9.81 -15.62 -6.91
N ARG A 125 -9.79 -15.13 -5.67
CA ARG A 125 -9.61 -15.91 -4.44
C ARG A 125 -10.94 -16.10 -3.74
#